data_AF-A0A2T2RK76-F1
#
_entry.id   AF-A0A2T2RK76-F1
#
_cell.length_a   1.000
_cell.length_b   1.000
_cell.length_c   1.000
_cell.angle_alpha   90.00
_cell.angle_beta   90.00
_cell.angle_gamma   90.00
#
_symmetry.space_group_name_H-M   'P 1'
#
loop_
_entity.id
_entity.type
_entity.pdbx_description
1 polymer ?
#
loop_
_entity_poly.entity_id
_entity_poly.type
_entity_poly.pdbx_seq_one_letter_code
_entity_poly.pdbx_strand_id
1 'polypeptide(L)'
;DSHFGDHEPVLVFVDSASGELGRVAASVYHWSKGQAPAEQVPLYDGTHPKLRVIDPWHHYTETTEDGVLEPVEDLSDVYQSWLDNGLEDDLHPGANTDPWRMRTRGHWWRDAAFGFSPTAVQIGAARRLGFGVAGTIGGST
;
A
#
# COMPACT_ATOMS: atom_id res chain seq x y z
N ASP A 1 8.50 6.23 11.34
CA ASP A 1 7.97 6.62 10.03
C ASP A 1 8.46 8.01 9.66
N SER A 2 9.78 8.17 9.61
CA SER A 2 10.42 9.45 9.33
C SER A 2 11.70 9.17 8.57
N HIS A 3 11.54 8.64 7.36
CA HIS A 3 12.61 8.58 6.38
C HIS A 3 12.40 9.73 5.40
N PHE A 4 13.48 10.33 4.93
CA PHE A 4 13.42 11.37 3.91
C PHE A 4 12.91 10.73 2.61
N GLY A 5 11.77 11.20 2.07
CA GLY A 5 11.11 10.56 0.93
C GLY A 5 10.27 9.36 1.37
N ASP A 6 9.19 9.62 2.11
CA ASP A 6 8.23 8.58 2.51
C ASP A 6 7.55 7.99 1.27
N HIS A 7 7.53 6.68 1.15
CA HIS A 7 7.06 5.96 -0.03
C HIS A 7 6.01 4.94 0.37
N GLU A 8 4.77 5.15 -0.04
CA GLU A 8 3.66 4.28 0.31
C GLU A 8 3.12 3.57 -0.93
N PRO A 9 3.13 2.22 -0.98
CA PRO A 9 2.77 1.47 -2.17
C PRO A 9 1.25 1.37 -2.39
N VAL A 10 0.85 1.44 -3.65
CA VAL A 10 -0.48 1.04 -4.14
C VAL A 10 -0.32 -0.05 -5.20
N LEU A 11 -1.14 -1.08 -5.14
CA LEU A 11 -1.21 -2.19 -6.07
C LEU A 11 -2.61 -2.29 -6.67
N VAL A 12 -2.64 -2.35 -7.99
CA VAL A 12 -3.85 -2.41 -8.81
C VAL A 12 -3.78 -3.71 -9.61
N PHE A 13 -4.69 -4.65 -9.33
CA PHE A 13 -4.72 -5.95 -9.98
C PHE A 13 -5.70 -5.91 -11.15
N VAL A 14 -5.18 -5.97 -12.36
CA VAL A 14 -5.96 -5.91 -13.61
C VAL A 14 -5.99 -7.29 -14.25
N ASP A 15 -7.17 -7.71 -14.71
CA ASP A 15 -7.29 -8.93 -15.51
C ASP A 15 -6.63 -8.72 -16.88
N SER A 16 -5.69 -9.60 -17.24
CA SER A 16 -4.91 -9.43 -18.47
C SER A 16 -5.72 -9.68 -19.75
N ALA A 17 -6.85 -10.38 -19.66
CA ALA A 17 -7.68 -10.72 -20.83
C ALA A 17 -8.77 -9.67 -21.08
N SER A 18 -9.45 -9.19 -20.04
CA SER A 18 -10.53 -8.20 -20.14
C SER A 18 -10.05 -6.75 -19.92
N GLY A 19 -8.91 -6.55 -19.26
CA GLY A 19 -8.47 -5.23 -18.82
C GLY A 19 -9.25 -4.69 -17.61
N GLU A 20 -10.11 -5.51 -17.00
CA GLU A 20 -10.94 -5.09 -15.87
C GLU A 20 -10.13 -5.02 -14.58
N LEU A 21 -10.41 -3.98 -13.78
CA LEU A 21 -9.85 -3.86 -12.45
C LEU A 21 -10.52 -4.87 -11.51
N GLY A 22 -9.73 -5.77 -10.91
CA GLY A 22 -10.23 -6.80 -10.00
C GLY A 22 -10.06 -6.45 -8.52
N ARG A 23 -8.94 -5.85 -8.13
CA ARG A 23 -8.61 -5.57 -6.72
C ARG A 23 -7.69 -4.37 -6.59
N VAL A 24 -7.88 -3.63 -5.51
CA VAL A 24 -6.98 -2.57 -5.06
C VAL A 24 -6.40 -2.97 -3.71
N ALA A 25 -5.10 -2.76 -3.55
CA ALA A 25 -4.42 -2.87 -2.26
C ALA A 25 -3.51 -1.67 -2.06
N ALA A 26 -3.43 -1.15 -0.84
CA ALA A 26 -2.58 -0.02 -0.52
C ALA A 26 -1.99 -0.17 0.87
N SER A 27 -0.88 0.54 1.12
CA SER A 27 -0.46 0.81 2.50
C SER A 27 -1.47 1.74 3.15
N VAL A 28 -2.11 1.27 4.22
CA VAL A 28 -3.16 2.02 4.95
C VAL A 28 -2.73 2.42 6.35
N TYR A 29 -1.56 1.96 6.80
CA TYR A 29 -1.00 2.28 8.11
C TYR A 29 0.40 1.65 8.27
N HIS A 30 1.47 2.44 8.16
CA HIS A 30 2.87 1.99 8.32
C HIS A 30 3.14 0.66 7.58
N TRP A 31 2.95 0.65 6.25
CA TRP A 31 3.13 -0.53 5.39
C TRP A 31 2.28 -1.76 5.77
N SER A 32 1.21 -1.58 6.55
CA SER A 32 0.13 -2.55 6.69
C SER A 32 -0.79 -2.46 5.48
N LYS A 33 -1.22 -3.61 4.95
CA LYS A 33 -2.04 -3.66 3.74
C LYS A 33 -3.53 -3.58 4.06
N GLY A 34 -4.20 -2.61 3.47
CA GLY A 34 -5.64 -2.63 3.23
C GLY A 34 -5.91 -3.11 1.80
N GLN A 35 -7.01 -3.82 1.57
CA GLN A 35 -7.38 -4.27 0.22
C GLN A 35 -8.87 -4.56 0.10
N ALA A 36 -9.40 -4.36 -1.10
CA ALA A 36 -10.78 -4.72 -1.44
C ALA A 36 -10.94 -5.07 -2.93
N PRO A 37 -11.98 -5.84 -3.30
CA PRO A 37 -12.42 -5.95 -4.68
C PRO A 37 -12.70 -4.57 -5.28
N ALA A 38 -12.45 -4.40 -6.58
CA ALA A 38 -12.61 -3.12 -7.26
C ALA A 38 -14.03 -2.54 -7.14
N GLU A 39 -15.05 -3.40 -7.15
CA GLU A 39 -16.46 -3.01 -6.98
C GLU A 39 -16.79 -2.33 -5.64
N GLN A 40 -15.90 -2.44 -4.65
CA GLN A 40 -16.05 -1.84 -3.31
C GLN A 40 -15.23 -0.56 -3.14
N VAL A 41 -14.47 -0.16 -4.16
CA VAL A 41 -13.61 1.02 -4.12
C VAL A 41 -14.20 2.08 -5.05
N PRO A 42 -14.32 3.35 -4.63
CA PRO A 42 -14.71 4.42 -5.55
C PRO A 42 -13.70 4.55 -6.69
N LEU A 43 -14.19 4.56 -7.93
CA LEU A 43 -13.36 4.66 -9.13
C LEU A 43 -13.67 5.93 -9.92
N TYR A 44 -12.63 6.59 -10.43
CA TYR A 44 -12.75 7.59 -11.49
C TYR A 44 -12.85 6.87 -12.84
N ASP A 45 -13.88 7.21 -13.62
CA ASP A 45 -14.23 6.61 -14.92
C ASP A 45 -14.16 5.07 -14.92
N GLY A 46 -14.56 4.45 -13.82
CA GLY A 46 -14.62 2.98 -13.66
C GLY A 46 -13.26 2.26 -13.69
N THR A 47 -12.14 2.98 -13.68
CA THR A 47 -10.82 2.40 -13.99
C THR A 47 -9.73 2.79 -12.99
N HIS A 48 -9.83 3.96 -12.36
CA HIS A 48 -8.78 4.48 -11.47
C HIS A 48 -9.27 4.56 -10.03
N PRO A 49 -8.64 3.87 -9.06
CA PRO A 49 -9.06 3.97 -7.66
C PRO A 49 -8.89 5.38 -7.11
N LYS A 50 -9.93 5.91 -6.47
CA LYS A 50 -9.90 7.22 -5.82
C LYS A 50 -9.40 7.04 -4.39
N LEU A 51 -8.17 7.50 -4.16
CA LEU A 51 -7.49 7.44 -2.86
C LEU A 51 -7.12 8.85 -2.41
N ARG A 52 -7.09 9.05 -1.10
CA ARG A 52 -6.48 10.24 -0.48
C ARG A 52 -5.40 9.82 0.51
N VAL A 53 -4.41 10.68 0.65
CA VAL A 53 -3.34 10.56 1.64
C VAL A 53 -3.88 11.00 3.01
N ILE A 54 -3.48 10.29 4.08
CA ILE A 54 -3.76 10.65 5.48
C ILE A 54 -2.53 11.32 6.08
N ASP A 55 -2.63 12.62 6.33
CA ASP A 55 -1.61 13.36 7.08
C ASP A 55 -1.59 13.00 8.56
N PRO A 56 -0.41 13.01 9.22
CA PRO A 56 0.93 13.31 8.69
C PRO A 56 1.73 12.09 8.22
N TRP A 57 1.11 10.91 8.10
CA TRP A 57 1.80 9.61 7.99
C TRP A 57 1.76 9.01 6.57
N HIS A 58 1.35 9.80 5.59
CA HIS A 58 1.38 9.55 4.14
C HIS A 58 0.72 8.26 3.59
N HIS A 59 0.08 7.43 4.41
CA HIS A 59 -0.65 6.24 3.96
C HIS A 59 -2.03 6.58 3.39
N TYR A 60 -2.67 5.62 2.72
CA TYR A 60 -3.88 5.85 1.94
C TYR A 60 -5.17 5.43 2.63
N THR A 61 -6.24 6.13 2.28
CA THR A 61 -7.63 5.67 2.45
C THR A 61 -8.42 5.96 1.19
N GLU A 62 -9.49 5.20 0.95
CA GLU A 62 -10.41 5.50 -0.14
C GLU A 62 -11.14 6.83 0.06
N THR A 63 -11.55 7.46 -1.05
CA THR A 63 -12.29 8.72 -1.06
C THR A 63 -13.27 8.78 -2.23
N THR A 64 -14.33 9.56 -2.09
CA THR A 64 -15.23 9.91 -3.21
C THR A 64 -14.88 11.26 -3.84
N GLU A 65 -13.97 12.01 -3.25
CA GLU A 65 -13.50 13.31 -3.76
C GLU A 65 -12.63 13.16 -4.99
N ASP A 66 -12.72 14.12 -5.91
CA ASP A 66 -11.86 14.14 -7.09
C ASP A 66 -10.41 14.46 -6.72
N GLY A 67 -9.49 13.80 -7.43
CA GLY A 67 -8.05 13.97 -7.27
C GLY A 67 -7.38 14.28 -8.60
N VAL A 68 -6.09 13.96 -8.67
CA VAL A 68 -5.28 14.11 -9.88
C VAL A 68 -4.79 12.75 -10.34
N LEU A 69 -4.63 12.60 -11.66
CA LEU A 69 -3.93 11.46 -12.24
C LEU A 69 -2.45 11.82 -12.31
N GLU A 70 -1.65 11.19 -11.46
CA GLU A 70 -0.20 11.36 -11.49
C GLU A 70 0.41 10.59 -12.67
N PRO A 71 1.38 11.17 -13.38
CA PRO A 71 2.09 10.46 -14.43
C PRO A 71 2.84 9.26 -13.84
N VAL A 72 2.81 8.14 -14.56
CA VAL A 72 3.64 6.97 -14.20
C VAL A 72 5.06 7.22 -14.70
N GLU A 73 6.00 7.20 -13.77
CA GLU A 73 7.43 7.37 -14.04
C GLU A 73 8.18 6.03 -13.96
N ASP A 74 9.33 5.94 -14.62
CA ASP A 74 10.20 4.77 -14.55
C ASP A 74 10.92 4.76 -13.19
N LEU A 75 10.66 3.72 -12.40
CA LEU A 75 11.25 3.55 -11.09
C LEU A 75 12.72 3.10 -11.17
N SER A 76 13.18 2.60 -12.33
CA SER A 76 14.46 1.89 -12.46
C SER A 76 15.68 2.71 -12.01
N ASP A 77 15.67 4.02 -12.26
CA ASP A 77 16.80 4.92 -11.93
C ASP A 77 16.80 5.37 -10.46
N VAL A 78 15.65 5.33 -9.79
CA VAL A 78 15.49 5.83 -8.41
C VAL A 78 15.28 4.73 -7.38
N TYR A 79 14.91 3.53 -7.81
CA TYR A 79 14.50 2.45 -6.91
C TYR A 79 15.59 2.09 -5.90
N GLN A 80 16.85 2.02 -6.36
CA GLN A 80 17.96 1.70 -5.48
C GLN A 80 18.13 2.75 -4.38
N SER A 81 17.92 4.04 -4.69
CA SER A 81 18.00 5.11 -3.69
C SER A 81 16.91 5.00 -2.61
N TRP A 82 15.74 4.45 -2.94
CA TRP A 82 14.68 4.19 -1.96
C TRP A 82 15.06 3.04 -1.04
N LEU A 83 15.66 1.99 -1.60
CA LEU A 83 16.15 0.82 -0.88
C LEU A 83 17.29 1.20 0.09
N ASP A 84 18.28 1.93 -0.40
CA ASP A 84 19.46 2.40 0.37
C ASP A 84 19.06 3.31 1.56
N ASN A 85 17.84 3.84 1.56
CA ASN A 85 17.27 4.65 2.65
C ASN A 85 16.61 3.80 3.75
N GLY A 86 17.09 2.58 3.98
CA GLY A 86 16.65 1.68 5.04
C GLY A 86 15.46 0.77 4.67
N LEU A 87 14.82 0.97 3.53
CA LEU A 87 13.73 0.09 3.08
C LEU A 87 14.23 -1.29 2.67
N GLU A 88 15.48 -1.42 2.24
CA GLU A 88 16.06 -2.71 1.84
C GLU A 88 16.04 -3.75 2.94
N ASP A 89 16.28 -3.35 4.18
CA ASP A 89 16.33 -4.24 5.35
C ASP A 89 14.96 -4.49 5.97
N ASP A 90 14.07 -3.51 5.89
CA ASP A 90 12.75 -3.57 6.52
C ASP A 90 11.72 -4.26 5.63
N LEU A 91 11.79 -4.10 4.31
CA LEU A 91 10.81 -4.66 3.39
C LEU A 91 11.14 -6.10 3.02
N HIS A 92 10.08 -6.87 2.78
CA HIS A 92 10.25 -8.21 2.22
C HIS A 92 10.80 -8.08 0.78
N PRO A 93 11.87 -8.82 0.42
CA PRO A 93 12.42 -8.79 -0.93
C PRO A 93 11.32 -9.00 -1.98
N GLY A 94 11.29 -8.13 -2.99
CA GLY A 94 10.29 -8.16 -4.07
C GLY A 94 8.89 -7.65 -3.70
N ALA A 95 8.62 -7.17 -2.49
CA ALA A 95 7.28 -6.69 -2.13
C ALA A 95 6.80 -5.48 -2.95
N ASN A 96 7.73 -4.65 -3.44
CA ASN A 96 7.44 -3.48 -4.27
C ASN A 96 7.59 -3.75 -5.78
N THR A 97 8.23 -4.86 -6.18
CA THR A 97 8.53 -5.16 -7.60
C THR A 97 7.85 -6.42 -8.12
N ASP A 98 7.32 -7.28 -7.25
CA ASP A 98 6.58 -8.49 -7.58
C ASP A 98 5.19 -8.44 -6.93
N PRO A 99 4.19 -7.86 -7.61
CA PRO A 99 2.85 -7.67 -7.06
C PRO A 99 2.16 -8.99 -6.69
N TRP A 100 2.57 -10.10 -7.28
CA TRP A 100 1.99 -11.42 -7.00
C TRP A 100 2.30 -11.88 -5.58
N ARG A 101 3.45 -11.50 -5.01
CA ARG A 101 3.77 -11.76 -3.59
C ARG A 101 2.79 -11.08 -2.66
N MET A 102 2.40 -9.86 -3.01
CA MET A 102 1.49 -9.07 -2.18
C MET A 102 0.04 -9.55 -2.24
N ARG A 103 -0.30 -10.50 -3.13
CA ARG A 103 -1.65 -11.09 -3.16
C ARG A 103 -2.01 -11.80 -1.86
N THR A 104 -1.05 -12.47 -1.23
CA THR A 104 -1.26 -13.27 -0.01
C THR A 104 -0.73 -12.63 1.27
N ARG A 105 0.24 -11.70 1.17
CA ARG A 105 0.81 -11.00 2.34
C ARG A 105 -0.16 -9.96 2.91
N GLY A 106 -0.12 -9.73 4.22
CA GLY A 106 -0.91 -8.70 4.91
C GLY A 106 -0.18 -7.37 5.13
N HIS A 107 1.11 -7.31 4.80
CA HIS A 107 2.00 -6.15 4.99
C HIS A 107 3.22 -6.31 4.09
N TRP A 108 3.94 -5.21 3.87
CA TRP A 108 5.18 -5.21 3.07
C TRP A 108 6.43 -5.54 3.88
N TRP A 109 6.36 -5.48 5.21
CA TRP A 109 7.50 -5.79 6.08
C TRP A 109 8.05 -7.20 5.87
N ARG A 110 9.35 -7.33 6.06
CA ARG A 110 10.09 -8.60 6.08
C ARG A 110 9.65 -9.46 7.24
N ASP A 111 9.65 -10.76 7.01
CA ASP A 111 9.40 -11.76 8.05
C ASP A 111 10.72 -12.12 8.74
N ALA A 112 10.68 -12.31 10.06
CA ALA A 112 11.78 -12.87 10.83
C ALA A 112 11.82 -14.40 10.70
N ALA A 113 12.77 -15.04 11.41
CA ALA A 113 12.75 -16.48 11.60
C ALA A 113 11.35 -16.90 12.09
N PHE A 114 10.80 -17.99 11.53
CA PHE A 114 9.44 -18.50 11.78
C PHE A 114 8.27 -17.82 11.03
N GLY A 115 8.55 -16.97 10.04
CA GLY A 115 7.53 -16.55 9.05
C GLY A 115 6.52 -15.51 9.54
N PHE A 116 6.85 -14.77 10.60
CA PHE A 116 6.09 -13.60 11.05
C PHE A 116 6.97 -12.35 11.04
N SER A 117 6.39 -11.16 10.85
CA SER A 117 7.12 -9.90 10.96
C SER A 117 6.92 -9.26 12.35
N PRO A 118 7.98 -9.12 13.17
CA PRO A 118 7.90 -8.41 14.46
C PRO A 118 7.40 -6.98 14.29
N THR A 119 7.86 -6.28 13.24
CA THR A 119 7.43 -4.91 12.89
C THR A 119 5.94 -4.86 12.62
N ALA A 120 5.41 -5.78 11.79
CA ALA A 120 3.97 -5.84 11.54
C ALA A 120 3.15 -6.14 12.81
N VAL A 121 3.66 -6.99 13.71
CA VAL A 121 3.00 -7.28 15.00
C VAL A 121 2.96 -6.04 15.88
N GLN A 122 4.07 -5.31 16.00
CA GLN A 122 4.15 -4.07 16.78
C GLN A 122 3.21 -3.00 16.23
N ILE A 123 3.21 -2.80 14.90
CA ILE A 123 2.32 -1.86 14.22
C ILE A 123 0.85 -2.26 14.39
N GLY A 124 0.55 -3.55 14.28
CA GLY A 124 -0.80 -4.07 14.53
C GLY A 124 -1.27 -3.81 15.97
N ALA A 125 -0.37 -3.92 16.96
CA ALA A 125 -0.67 -3.58 18.35
C ALA A 125 -0.85 -2.07 18.54
N ALA A 126 0.01 -1.24 17.96
CA ALA A 126 -0.09 0.21 18.02
C ALA A 126 -1.43 0.70 17.44
N ARG A 127 -1.83 0.16 16.28
CA ARG A 127 -3.14 0.43 15.68
C ARG A 127 -4.30 0.06 16.62
N ARG A 128 -4.27 -1.12 17.23
CA ARG A 128 -5.32 -1.57 18.16
C ARG A 128 -5.42 -0.71 19.42
N LEU A 129 -4.31 -0.11 19.84
CA LEU A 129 -4.24 0.81 20.98
C LEU A 129 -4.59 2.25 20.61
N GLY A 130 -4.90 2.54 19.34
CA GLY A 130 -5.35 3.85 18.87
C GLY A 130 -4.23 4.85 18.58
N PHE A 131 -3.00 4.39 18.35
CA PHE A 131 -1.92 5.28 17.94
C PHE A 131 -2.03 5.64 16.46
N GLY A 132 -2.23 6.92 16.15
CA GLY A 132 -2.40 7.40 14.78
C GLY A 132 -3.77 7.07 14.19
N VAL A 133 -3.96 7.48 12.93
CA VAL A 133 -5.15 7.16 12.13
C VAL A 133 -4.74 6.09 11.13
N ALA A 134 -5.60 5.09 10.90
CA ALA A 134 -5.40 4.10 9.85
C ALA A 134 -6.45 4.31 8.76
N GLY A 135 -6.03 4.19 7.52
CA GLY A 135 -6.93 4.22 6.38
C GLY A 135 -7.71 2.92 6.19
N THR A 136 -8.68 2.98 5.27
CA THR A 136 -9.50 1.84 4.85
C THR A 136 -9.61 1.78 3.33
N ILE A 137 -9.70 0.55 2.82
CA ILE A 137 -9.97 0.24 1.42
C ILE A 137 -11.10 -0.79 1.43
N GLY A 138 -12.23 -0.50 0.75
CA GLY A 138 -13.47 -1.27 0.80
C GLY A 138 -14.16 -1.26 2.16
N GLY A 139 -13.88 -0.24 2.98
CA GLY A 139 -14.58 -0.02 4.24
C GLY A 139 -15.82 0.80 3.96
N SER A 140 -16.95 0.13 3.75
CA SER A 140 -18.26 0.79 3.65
C SER A 140 -18.42 1.81 4.79
N THR A 141 -18.80 3.05 4.45
CA THR A 141 -19.40 4.01 5.37
C THR A 141 -20.62 3.43 6.08
#